data_AF-A0A1G9GJM9-F1
#
_entry.id   AF-A0A1G9GJM9-F1
#
_cell.length_a   1.000
_cell.length_b   1.000
_cell.length_c   1.000
_cell.angle_alpha   90.00
_cell.angle_beta   90.00
_cell.angle_gamma   90.00
#
_symmetry.space_group_name_H-M   'P 1'
#
loop_
_entity.id
_entity.type
_entity.pdbx_description
1 polymer ?
#
loop_
_entity_poly.entity_id
_entity_poly.type
_entity_poly.pdbx_seq_one_letter_code
_entity_poly.pdbx_strand_id
1 'polypeptide(L)'
;MLGGPSSNADLLAQLNAEPLPDPLADVEYTGDLAADAGAELDALAIGFRERTKREDERFRLATDSEFWFALCFKSRDEKDAFLKAARLMHIGDKYLDGRAAAVVLGVDMPTTDIGEE
;
A
#
# COMPACT_ATOMS: atom_id res chain seq x y z
N MET A 1 6.04 -12.36 1.67
CA MET A 1 5.57 -13.47 0.82
C MET A 1 4.57 -12.84 -0.14
N LEU A 2 4.94 -12.67 -1.42
CA LEU A 2 4.10 -12.03 -2.43
C LEU A 2 2.88 -12.94 -2.68
N GLY A 3 1.67 -12.45 -2.41
CA GLY A 3 0.43 -13.19 -2.59
C GLY A 3 0.18 -13.43 -4.07
N GLY A 4 0.16 -14.70 -4.48
CA GLY A 4 -0.24 -15.09 -5.83
C GLY A 4 -1.72 -14.77 -6.10
N PRO A 5 -2.11 -14.61 -7.37
CA PRO A 5 -3.46 -14.20 -7.76
C PRO A 5 -4.51 -15.19 -7.25
N SER A 6 -5.54 -14.66 -6.57
CA SER A 6 -6.57 -15.42 -5.87
C SER A 6 -7.68 -15.97 -6.77
N SER A 7 -7.71 -15.59 -8.05
CA SER A 7 -8.73 -16.02 -9.00
C SER A 7 -8.22 -16.03 -10.44
N ASN A 8 -8.94 -16.76 -11.30
CA ASN A 8 -8.68 -16.74 -12.75
C ASN A 8 -8.86 -15.34 -13.36
N ALA A 9 -9.71 -14.50 -12.78
CA ALA A 9 -9.88 -13.12 -13.21
C ALA A 9 -8.64 -12.27 -12.87
N ASP A 10 -8.04 -12.48 -11.69
CA ASP A 10 -6.81 -11.79 -11.28
C ASP A 10 -5.61 -12.23 -12.13
N LEU A 11 -5.55 -13.52 -12.47
CA LEU A 11 -4.56 -14.07 -13.41
C LEU A 11 -4.70 -13.42 -14.80
N LEU A 12 -5.92 -13.35 -15.33
CA LEU A 12 -6.19 -12.73 -16.62
C LEU A 12 -5.87 -11.22 -16.61
N ALA A 13 -6.15 -10.52 -15.51
CA ALA A 13 -5.81 -9.11 -15.37
C ALA A 13 -4.28 -8.88 -15.33
N GLN A 14 -3.51 -9.75 -14.65
CA GLN A 14 -2.05 -9.67 -14.65
C GLN A 14 -1.43 -9.98 -16.01
N LEU A 15 -1.96 -10.99 -16.72
CA LEU A 15 -1.48 -11.36 -18.04
C LEU A 15 -1.78 -10.29 -19.11
N ASN A 16 -2.86 -9.51 -18.92
CA ASN A 16 -3.24 -8.42 -19.81
C ASN A 16 -2.80 -7.04 -19.31
N ALA A 17 -2.02 -6.96 -18.22
CA ALA A 17 -1.50 -5.69 -17.75
C ALA A 17 -0.55 -5.09 -18.78
N GLU A 18 -0.63 -3.78 -19.00
CA GLU A 18 0.30 -3.11 -19.91
C GLU A 18 1.74 -3.30 -19.41
N PRO A 19 2.67 -3.66 -20.29
CA PRO A 19 4.06 -3.83 -19.92
C PRO A 19 4.61 -2.50 -19.38
N LEU A 20 5.43 -2.60 -18.33
CA LEU A 20 6.15 -1.45 -17.83
C LEU A 20 7.03 -0.86 -18.94
N PRO A 21 7.23 0.47 -18.96
CA PRO A 21 8.09 1.11 -19.94
C PRO A 21 9.50 0.51 -19.89
N ASP A 22 10.05 0.21 -21.08
CA ASP A 22 11.38 -0.37 -21.22
C ASP A 22 12.43 0.64 -20.75
N PRO A 23 13.25 0.30 -19.72
CA PRO A 23 14.28 1.21 -19.22
C PRO A 23 15.39 1.50 -20.24
N LEU A 24 15.48 0.75 -21.34
CA LEU A 24 16.49 0.93 -22.38
C LEU A 24 15.99 1.67 -23.62
N ALA A 25 14.71 2.08 -23.65
CA ALA A 25 14.09 2.67 -24.83
C ALA A 25 14.81 3.91 -25.38
N ASP A 26 15.45 4.68 -24.49
CA ASP A 26 16.11 5.94 -24.80
C ASP A 26 17.66 5.85 -24.82
N VAL A 27 18.23 4.64 -24.76
CA VAL A 27 19.70 4.46 -24.83
C VAL A 27 20.18 4.60 -26.28
N GLU A 28 21.05 5.58 -26.53
CA GLU A 28 21.71 5.74 -27.82
C GLU A 28 22.95 4.85 -27.92
N TYR A 29 22.97 3.98 -28.93
CA TYR A 29 24.08 3.06 -29.17
C TYR A 29 25.13 3.67 -30.10
N THR A 30 26.37 3.68 -29.63
CA THR A 30 27.53 4.25 -30.33
C THR A 30 28.30 3.20 -31.14
N GLY A 31 28.10 1.92 -30.83
CA GLY A 31 28.82 0.79 -31.43
C GLY A 31 30.13 0.45 -30.70
N ASP A 32 30.50 1.20 -29.66
CA ASP A 32 31.55 0.80 -28.72
C ASP A 32 30.95 0.00 -27.56
N LEU A 33 31.41 -1.24 -27.40
CA LEU A 33 30.85 -2.17 -26.42
C LEU A 33 30.95 -1.64 -24.99
N ALA A 34 32.06 -1.00 -24.63
CA ALA A 34 32.27 -0.51 -23.28
C ALA A 34 31.38 0.70 -22.97
N ALA A 35 31.30 1.66 -23.90
CA ALA A 35 30.42 2.82 -23.76
C ALA A 35 28.95 2.42 -23.72
N ASP A 36 28.51 1.55 -24.62
CA ASP A 36 27.11 1.13 -24.74
C ASP A 36 26.67 0.34 -23.49
N ALA A 37 27.52 -0.57 -22.97
CA ALA A 37 27.25 -1.29 -21.73
C ALA A 37 27.16 -0.36 -20.50
N GLY A 38 27.96 0.72 -20.49
CA GLY A 38 27.87 1.74 -19.44
C GLY A 38 26.53 2.47 -19.47
N ALA A 39 26.09 2.89 -20.66
CA ALA A 39 24.82 3.58 -20.86
C ALA A 39 23.61 2.70 -20.46
N GLU A 40 23.64 1.41 -20.80
CA GLU A 40 22.60 0.46 -20.37
C GLU A 40 22.52 0.31 -18.85
N LEU A 41 23.66 0.19 -18.17
CA LEU A 41 23.71 0.06 -16.71
C LEU A 41 23.17 1.31 -16.02
N ASP A 42 23.49 2.49 -16.53
CA ASP A 42 23.00 3.77 -16.00
C ASP A 42 21.48 3.89 -16.19
N ALA A 43 20.97 3.55 -17.37
CA ALA A 43 19.54 3.57 -17.68
C ALA A 43 18.75 2.59 -16.79
N LEU A 44 19.27 1.37 -16.58
CA LEU A 44 18.70 0.41 -15.65
C LEU A 44 18.68 0.93 -14.20
N ALA A 45 19.77 1.53 -13.75
CA ALA A 45 19.86 2.09 -12.39
C ALA A 45 18.86 3.23 -12.17
N ILE A 46 18.64 4.08 -13.18
CA ILE A 46 17.60 5.12 -13.16
C ILE A 46 16.21 4.47 -13.05
N GLY A 47 15.90 3.50 -13.93
CA GLY A 47 14.60 2.83 -13.95
C GLY A 47 14.28 2.07 -12.65
N PHE A 48 15.28 1.56 -11.93
CA PHE A 48 15.06 0.99 -10.60
C PHE A 48 14.74 2.04 -9.54
N ARG A 49 15.51 3.16 -9.51
CA ARG A 49 15.27 4.24 -8.55
C ARG A 49 13.89 4.88 -8.72
N GLU A 50 13.45 5.08 -9.96
CA GLU A 50 12.12 5.62 -10.25
C GLU A 50 11.00 4.67 -9.85
N ARG A 51 11.17 3.37 -10.08
CA ARG A 51 10.24 2.35 -9.59
C ARG A 51 10.13 2.37 -8.06
N THR A 52 11.26 2.41 -7.35
CA THR A 52 11.26 2.53 -5.88
C THR A 52 10.50 3.78 -5.42
N LYS A 53 10.77 4.95 -6.02
CA LYS A 53 10.06 6.19 -5.68
C LYS A 53 8.55 6.10 -5.92
N ARG A 54 8.12 5.46 -7.01
CA ARG A 54 6.70 5.28 -7.34
C ARG A 54 6.00 4.35 -6.35
N GLU A 55 6.67 3.29 -5.92
CA GLU A 55 6.15 2.40 -4.86
C GLU A 55 6.09 3.13 -3.50
N ASP A 56 7.10 3.93 -3.15
CA ASP A 56 7.09 4.75 -1.94
C ASP A 56 5.99 5.82 -1.98
N GLU A 57 5.76 6.44 -3.13
CA GLU A 57 4.67 7.40 -3.34
C GLU A 57 3.30 6.73 -3.24
N ARG A 58 3.14 5.53 -3.83
CA ARG A 58 1.93 4.72 -3.70
C ARG A 58 1.67 4.34 -2.24
N PHE A 59 2.72 3.99 -1.49
CA PHE A 59 2.64 3.72 -0.06
C PHE A 59 2.20 4.97 0.73
N ARG A 60 2.78 6.14 0.42
CA ARG A 60 2.41 7.41 1.03
C ARG A 60 0.97 7.82 0.73
N LEU A 61 0.53 7.75 -0.53
CA LEU A 61 -0.84 8.10 -0.95
C LEU A 61 -1.90 7.16 -0.35
N ALA A 62 -1.55 5.89 -0.11
CA ALA A 62 -2.42 4.96 0.61
C ALA A 62 -2.50 5.24 2.13
N THR A 63 -1.62 6.10 2.66
CA THR A 63 -1.51 6.39 4.10
C THR A 63 -2.14 7.74 4.49
N ASP A 64 -2.56 8.58 3.52
CA ASP A 64 -3.10 9.91 3.79
C ASP A 64 -4.63 9.98 3.67
N SER A 65 -5.32 9.68 4.78
CA SER A 65 -6.69 10.14 5.03
C SER A 65 -6.75 10.57 6.50
N GLU A 66 -7.50 11.61 6.84
CA GLU A 66 -6.94 12.58 7.80
C GLU A 66 -6.91 12.19 9.29
N PHE A 67 -7.66 11.18 9.78
CA PHE A 67 -7.47 10.66 11.16
C PHE A 67 -7.93 9.20 11.33
N TRP A 68 -7.10 8.22 10.96
CA TRP A 68 -7.38 6.78 11.16
C TRP A 68 -6.16 6.05 11.71
N PHE A 69 -6.41 4.96 12.42
CA PHE A 69 -5.38 3.98 12.77
C PHE A 69 -5.88 2.59 12.41
N ALA A 70 -4.94 1.69 12.11
CA ALA A 70 -5.26 0.30 11.76
C ALA A 70 -4.51 -0.67 12.66
N LEU A 71 -5.19 -1.74 13.07
CA LEU A 71 -4.59 -2.88 13.75
C LEU A 71 -4.42 -4.02 12.73
N CYS A 72 -3.18 -4.48 12.56
CA CYS A 72 -2.85 -5.59 11.68
C CYS A 72 -2.62 -6.88 12.48
N PHE A 73 -3.32 -7.95 12.12
CA PHE A 73 -3.23 -9.27 12.75
C PHE A 73 -2.66 -10.29 11.76
N LYS A 74 -2.02 -11.35 12.26
CA LYS A 74 -1.43 -12.38 11.38
C LYS A 74 -2.47 -13.32 10.78
N SER A 75 -3.66 -13.38 11.36
CA SER A 75 -4.78 -14.18 10.86
C SER A 75 -6.13 -13.50 11.10
N ARG A 76 -7.16 -13.97 10.38
CA ARG A 76 -8.54 -13.54 10.61
C ARG A 76 -9.04 -13.94 11.99
N ASP A 77 -8.64 -15.11 12.46
CA ASP A 77 -9.04 -15.62 13.77
C ASP A 77 -8.48 -14.76 14.90
N GLU A 78 -7.23 -14.30 14.80
CA GLU A 78 -6.65 -13.33 15.74
C GLU A 78 -7.41 -12.00 15.74
N LYS A 79 -7.74 -11.48 14.55
CA LYS A 79 -8.54 -10.25 14.41
C LYS A 79 -9.91 -10.41 15.06
N ASP A 80 -10.62 -11.49 14.78
CA ASP A 80 -11.97 -11.74 15.28
C ASP A 80 -11.96 -12.03 16.80
N ALA A 81 -10.94 -12.73 17.30
CA ALA A 81 -10.75 -12.94 18.73
C ALA A 81 -10.52 -11.61 19.47
N PHE A 82 -9.66 -10.73 18.91
CA PHE A 82 -9.46 -9.39 19.46
C PHE A 82 -10.74 -8.57 19.47
N LEU A 83 -11.48 -8.50 18.35
CA LEU A 83 -12.72 -7.73 18.25
C LEU A 83 -13.80 -8.22 19.22
N LYS A 84 -13.90 -9.53 19.45
CA LYS A 84 -14.82 -10.10 20.44
C LYS A 84 -14.39 -9.78 21.86
N ALA A 85 -13.11 -9.96 22.19
CA ALA A 85 -12.55 -9.70 23.52
C ALA A 85 -12.66 -8.20 23.90
N ALA A 86 -12.37 -7.32 22.95
CA ALA A 86 -12.50 -5.88 23.08
C ALA A 86 -13.96 -5.38 23.01
N ARG A 87 -14.93 -6.28 22.80
CA ARG A 87 -16.36 -5.99 22.59
C ARG A 87 -16.63 -5.06 21.41
N LEU A 88 -15.73 -4.94 20.44
CA LEU A 88 -15.87 -4.05 19.28
C LEU A 88 -16.64 -4.68 18.10
N MET A 89 -16.81 -6.01 18.09
CA MET A 89 -17.42 -6.74 16.96
C MET A 89 -18.82 -6.22 16.54
N HIS A 90 -19.58 -5.67 17.49
CA HIS A 90 -20.94 -5.18 17.24
C HIS A 90 -21.01 -3.80 16.58
N ILE A 91 -19.91 -3.04 16.59
CA ILE A 91 -19.82 -1.71 15.95
C ILE A 91 -19.05 -1.73 14.62
N GLY A 92 -18.39 -2.85 14.29
CA GLY A 92 -17.70 -3.03 13.01
C GLY A 92 -16.58 -4.07 13.09
N ASP A 93 -16.08 -4.50 11.92
CA ASP A 93 -15.00 -5.50 11.84
C ASP A 93 -13.75 -5.03 11.08
N LYS A 94 -13.80 -3.83 10.49
CA LYS A 94 -12.73 -3.22 9.66
C LYS A 94 -12.64 -1.70 9.86
N TYR A 95 -13.72 -0.98 9.60
CA TYR A 95 -13.82 0.48 9.77
C TYR A 95 -14.79 0.76 10.92
N LEU A 96 -14.29 1.33 12.00
CA LEU A 96 -15.04 1.60 13.21
C LEU A 96 -15.03 3.11 13.46
N ASP A 97 -16.17 3.64 13.89
CA ASP A 97 -16.22 5.00 14.42
C ASP A 97 -15.37 5.08 15.70
N GLY A 98 -14.41 6.01 15.73
CA GLY A 98 -13.44 6.13 16.83
C GLY A 98 -14.08 6.55 18.16
N ARG A 99 -15.16 7.34 18.13
CA ARG A 99 -15.89 7.75 19.34
C ARG A 99 -16.72 6.60 19.89
N ALA A 100 -17.39 5.84 19.02
CA ALA A 100 -18.11 4.63 19.41
C ALA A 100 -17.15 3.59 20.01
N ALA A 101 -15.99 3.39 19.39
CA ALA A 101 -14.95 2.50 19.92
C ALA A 101 -14.46 2.96 21.31
N ALA A 102 -14.25 4.27 21.51
CA ALA A 102 -13.84 4.81 22.81
C ALA A 102 -14.87 4.55 23.92
N VAL A 103 -16.17 4.69 23.64
CA VAL A 103 -17.24 4.36 24.59
C VAL A 103 -17.20 2.88 24.98
N VAL A 104 -17.02 1.98 24.01
CA VAL A 104 -16.95 0.53 24.25
C VAL A 104 -15.72 0.15 25.07
N LEU A 105 -14.58 0.80 24.79
CA LEU A 105 -13.30 0.53 25.45
C LEU A 105 -13.14 1.27 26.80
N GLY A 106 -14.03 2.21 27.14
CA GLY A 106 -13.94 3.03 28.34
C GLY A 106 -12.77 4.03 28.31
N VAL A 107 -12.48 4.57 27.13
CA VAL A 107 -11.39 5.54 26.92
C VAL A 107 -11.98 6.96 26.95
N ASP A 108 -11.44 7.81 27.82
CA ASP A 108 -11.80 9.23 27.88
C ASP A 108 -11.24 9.96 26.65
N MET A 109 -12.15 10.54 25.84
CA MET A 109 -11.79 11.28 24.63
C MET A 109 -11.79 12.79 24.89
N PRO A 110 -10.86 13.55 24.27
CA PRO A 110 -10.89 15.00 24.33
C PRO A 110 -12.22 15.56 23.82
N THR A 111 -12.82 16.51 24.55
CA THR A 111 -13.94 17.33 24.06
C THR A 111 -13.39 18.38 23.10
N THR A 112 -13.00 17.96 21.90
CA THR A 112 -12.68 18.92 20.84
C THR A 112 -13.99 19.30 20.17
N ASP A 113 -14.43 20.54 20.41
CA ASP A 113 -15.44 21.23 19.63
C ASP A 113 -14.76 21.70 18.34
N ILE A 114 -14.85 20.90 17.27
CA ILE A 114 -14.41 21.34 15.96
C ILE A 114 -15.55 22.14 15.36
N GLY A 115 -15.53 23.45 15.59
CA GLY A 115 -16.37 24.40 14.87
C GLY A 115 -16.25 24.18 13.37
N GLU A 116 -17.38 24.30 12.68
CA GLU A 116 -17.49 24.19 11.22
C GLU A 116 -16.42 25.05 10.51
N GLU A 117 -15.58 24.41 9.69
CA GLU A 117 -14.84 25.05 8.59
C GLU A 117 -15.29 24.43 7.25
#